data_AF-A0A351KHN5-F1
#
_entry.id   AF-A0A351KHN5-F1
#
_cell.length_a   1.000
_cell.length_b   1.000
_cell.length_c   1.000
_cell.angle_alpha   90.00
_cell.angle_beta   90.00
_cell.angle_gamma   90.00
#
_symmetry.space_group_name_H-M   'P 1'
#
loop_
_entity.id
_entity.type
_entity.pdbx_description
1 polymer ?
#
loop_
_entity_poly.entity_id
_entity_poly.type
_entity_poly.pdbx_seq_one_letter_code
_entity_poly.pdbx_strand_id
1 'polypeptide(L)'
;ILGKLMPENEKQMAMCRRVGISDIDRVLSQDDLILKDDVFFAATAITDFELLKGVTYKDNSASTHSVVMRSTNGIIRFVDASHKLDRSMININDEINFS
;
A
#
# COMPACT_ATOMS: atom_id res chain seq x y z
N ILE A 1 -4.51 1.38 -16.50
CA ILE A 1 -5.59 0.82 -15.63
C ILE A 1 -6.80 1.73 -15.73
N LEU A 2 -8.00 1.16 -15.71
CA LEU A 2 -9.25 1.91 -15.59
C LEU A 2 -9.97 1.48 -14.32
N GLY A 3 -10.71 2.40 -13.70
CA GLY A 3 -11.50 2.15 -12.49
C GLY A 3 -12.92 2.66 -12.62
N LYS A 4 -13.80 2.16 -11.76
CA LYS A 4 -15.16 2.67 -11.58
C LYS A 4 -15.50 2.60 -10.10
N LEU A 5 -16.19 3.61 -9.59
CA LEU A 5 -16.72 3.56 -8.23
C LEU A 5 -17.86 2.54 -8.18
N MET A 6 -17.88 1.73 -7.12
CA MET A 6 -18.91 0.71 -6.91
C MET A 6 -19.48 0.82 -5.49
N PRO A 7 -20.22 1.91 -5.18
CA PRO A 7 -20.92 2.03 -3.91
C PRO A 7 -22.02 0.95 -3.81
N GLU A 8 -22.06 0.26 -2.68
CA GLU A 8 -22.93 -0.90 -2.44
C GLU A 8 -24.28 -0.52 -1.82
N ASN A 9 -24.41 0.71 -1.31
CA ASN A 9 -25.63 1.16 -0.63
C ASN A 9 -25.84 2.68 -0.71
N GLU A 10 -27.05 3.12 -0.36
CA GLU A 10 -27.45 4.54 -0.39
C GLU A 10 -26.57 5.44 0.47
N LYS A 11 -26.05 4.93 1.59
CA LYS A 11 -25.13 5.68 2.45
C LYS A 11 -23.83 6.00 1.71
N GLN A 12 -23.25 5.03 1.01
CA GLN A 12 -22.05 5.25 0.19
C GLN A 12 -22.34 6.14 -1.02
N MET A 13 -23.50 5.99 -1.67
CA MET A 13 -23.95 6.89 -2.74
C MET A 13 -24.03 8.34 -2.26
N ALA A 14 -24.60 8.58 -1.08
CA ALA A 14 -24.69 9.91 -0.48
C ALA A 14 -23.30 10.46 -0.14
N MET A 15 -22.36 9.62 0.30
CA MET A 15 -20.97 10.01 0.54
C MET A 15 -20.28 10.50 -0.75
N CYS A 16 -20.42 9.77 -1.86
CA CYS A 16 -19.88 10.17 -3.16
C CYS A 16 -20.39 11.56 -3.57
N ARG A 17 -21.72 11.77 -3.52
CA ARG A 17 -22.32 13.07 -3.85
C ARG A 17 -21.82 14.19 -2.92
N ARG A 18 -21.68 13.90 -1.62
CA ARG A 18 -21.21 14.86 -0.63
C ARG A 18 -19.77 15.32 -0.89
N VAL A 19 -18.91 14.45 -1.40
CA VAL A 19 -17.52 14.81 -1.76
C VAL A 19 -17.38 15.37 -3.18
N GLY A 20 -18.51 15.71 -3.83
CA GLY A 20 -18.52 16.35 -5.15
C GLY A 20 -18.45 15.38 -6.33
N ILE A 21 -18.61 14.07 -6.11
CA ILE A 21 -18.70 13.09 -7.19
C ILE A 21 -20.15 13.04 -7.65
N SER A 22 -20.44 13.81 -8.70
CA SER A 22 -21.78 13.92 -9.30
C SER A 22 -22.13 12.76 -10.23
N ASP A 23 -21.14 12.24 -10.95
CA ASP A 23 -21.28 11.10 -11.84
C ASP A 23 -20.54 9.88 -11.26
N ILE A 24 -21.31 8.97 -10.64
CA ILE A 24 -20.81 7.72 -10.05
C ILE A 24 -20.52 6.67 -11.13
N ASP A 25 -21.19 6.78 -12.28
CA ASP A 25 -21.05 5.80 -13.36
C ASP A 25 -19.84 6.05 -14.26
N ARG A 26 -19.19 7.20 -14.08
CA ARG A 26 -17.97 7.61 -14.77
C ARG A 26 -16.86 6.55 -14.66
N VAL A 27 -16.26 6.22 -15.80
CA VAL A 27 -15.01 5.47 -15.86
C VAL A 27 -13.84 6.41 -15.58
N LEU A 28 -13.01 6.04 -14.61
CA LEU A 28 -11.82 6.77 -14.19
C LEU A 28 -10.59 6.21 -14.91
N SER A 29 -9.88 7.08 -15.63
CA SER A 29 -8.58 6.79 -16.21
C SER A 29 -7.46 6.91 -15.18
N GLN A 30 -6.23 6.54 -15.57
CA GLN A 30 -5.07 6.75 -14.71
C GLN A 30 -4.86 8.24 -14.38
N ASP A 31 -5.10 9.12 -15.34
CA ASP A 31 -4.96 10.57 -15.18
C ASP A 31 -6.03 11.15 -14.23
N ASP A 32 -7.17 10.45 -14.08
CA ASP A 32 -8.19 10.80 -13.08
C ASP A 32 -7.82 10.34 -11.66
N LEU A 33 -7.08 9.24 -11.55
CA LEU A 33 -6.70 8.64 -10.26
C LEU A 33 -5.41 9.24 -9.70
N ILE A 34 -4.53 9.75 -10.57
CA ILE A 34 -3.19 10.23 -10.24
C ILE A 34 -3.01 11.61 -10.86
N LEU A 35 -3.26 12.66 -10.07
CA LEU A 35 -3.32 14.04 -10.55
C LEU A 35 -1.96 14.74 -10.72
N LYS A 36 -0.85 14.11 -10.33
CA LYS A 36 0.48 14.73 -10.30
C LYS A 36 1.49 13.93 -11.12
N ASP A 37 2.42 14.64 -11.76
CA ASP A 37 3.50 14.04 -12.55
C ASP A 37 4.57 13.35 -11.68
N ASP A 38 4.72 13.77 -10.41
CA ASP A 38 5.69 13.21 -9.47
C ASP A 38 5.01 12.39 -8.37
N VAL A 39 5.08 11.07 -8.55
CA VAL A 39 4.41 10.06 -7.74
C VAL A 39 5.46 9.11 -7.21
N PHE A 40 5.35 8.81 -5.91
CA PHE A 40 6.12 7.76 -5.27
C PHE A 40 5.19 6.62 -4.91
N PHE A 41 5.62 5.40 -5.19
CA PHE A 41 4.94 4.18 -4.75
C PHE A 41 5.93 3.33 -3.96
N ALA A 42 5.48 2.81 -2.83
CA ALA A 42 6.22 1.88 -2.00
C ALA A 42 5.29 0.77 -1.51
N ALA A 43 5.78 -0.47 -1.55
CA ALA A 43 5.06 -1.62 -1.02
C ALA A 43 6.04 -2.60 -0.38
N THR A 44 5.63 -3.23 0.71
CA THR A 44 6.39 -4.26 1.44
C THR A 44 5.54 -5.51 1.53
N ALA A 45 6.12 -6.66 1.21
CA ALA A 45 5.41 -7.92 1.29
C ALA A 45 5.27 -8.39 2.74
N ILE A 46 4.03 -8.70 3.14
CA ILE A 46 3.73 -9.34 4.43
C ILE A 46 3.87 -10.86 4.26
N THR A 47 3.25 -11.42 3.22
CA THR A 47 3.37 -12.82 2.80
C THR A 47 4.14 -12.92 1.49
N ASP A 48 4.66 -14.11 1.19
CA ASP A 48 5.32 -14.36 -0.09
C ASP A 48 4.38 -14.07 -1.27
N PHE A 49 4.91 -13.32 -2.23
CA PHE A 49 4.31 -13.05 -3.53
C PHE A 49 5.31 -13.43 -4.63
N GLU A 50 4.88 -13.44 -5.89
CA GLU A 50 5.75 -13.81 -7.01
C GLU A 50 7.01 -12.90 -7.10
N LEU A 51 6.82 -11.61 -6.84
CA LEU A 51 7.87 -10.60 -6.97
C LEU A 51 8.59 -10.26 -5.66
N LEU A 52 7.92 -10.39 -4.51
CA LEU A 52 8.42 -9.95 -3.20
C LEU A 52 8.29 -11.06 -2.16
N LYS A 53 9.27 -11.14 -1.26
CA LYS A 53 9.29 -12.11 -0.17
C LYS A 53 8.58 -11.54 1.05
N GLY A 54 7.75 -12.36 1.68
CA GLY A 54 7.06 -12.01 2.91
C GLY A 54 8.04 -11.70 4.03
N VAL A 55 7.51 -11.08 5.07
CA VAL A 55 8.29 -10.83 6.28
C VAL A 55 8.73 -12.15 6.89
N THR A 56 10.01 -12.24 7.24
CA THR A 56 10.56 -13.37 7.99
C THR A 56 11.12 -12.89 9.31
N TYR A 57 10.91 -13.69 10.35
CA TYR A 57 11.47 -13.45 11.67
C TYR A 57 12.46 -14.58 11.98
N LYS A 58 13.65 -14.20 12.43
CA LYS A 58 14.67 -15.16 12.87
C LYS A 58 15.49 -14.55 13.99
N ASP A 59 15.63 -15.30 15.08
CA ASP A 59 16.31 -14.87 16.29
C ASP A 59 15.77 -13.49 16.72
N ASN A 60 16.66 -12.52 16.93
CA ASN A 60 16.32 -11.14 17.27
C ASN A 60 16.27 -10.22 16.04
N SER A 61 15.83 -10.74 14.90
CA SER A 61 15.78 -9.99 13.64
C SER A 61 14.52 -10.25 12.83
N ALA A 62 14.09 -9.22 12.09
CA ALA A 62 13.08 -9.32 11.06
C ALA A 62 13.68 -8.94 9.71
N SER A 63 13.31 -9.63 8.64
CA SER A 63 13.68 -9.28 7.27
C SER A 63 12.44 -8.92 6.46
N THR A 64 12.52 -7.81 5.72
CA THR A 64 11.44 -7.31 4.85
C THR A 64 11.97 -7.17 3.43
N HIS A 65 11.14 -7.48 2.43
CA HIS A 65 11.42 -7.20 1.03
C HIS A 65 10.36 -6.22 0.49
N SER A 66 10.85 -5.07 -0.01
CA SER A 66 10.01 -3.97 -0.48
C SER A 66 10.36 -3.56 -1.91
N VAL A 67 9.40 -2.96 -2.61
CA VAL A 67 9.63 -2.22 -3.86
C VAL A 67 9.33 -0.75 -3.65
N VAL A 68 10.18 0.13 -4.17
CA VAL A 68 10.00 1.59 -4.16
C VAL A 68 10.23 2.13 -5.56
N MET A 69 9.33 2.97 -6.06
CA MET A 69 9.43 3.55 -7.40
C MET A 69 8.99 5.01 -7.43
N ARG A 70 9.50 5.76 -8.42
CA ARG A 70 9.14 7.17 -8.68
C ARG A 70 8.79 7.35 -10.16
N SER A 71 7.63 7.94 -10.44
CA SER A 71 7.11 8.09 -11.82
C SER A 71 8.05 8.93 -12.71
N THR A 72 8.61 10.01 -12.17
CA THR A 72 9.36 11.01 -12.95
C THR A 72 10.65 10.50 -13.58
N ASN A 73 11.27 9.46 -13.02
CA ASN A 73 12.53 8.92 -13.52
C ASN A 73 12.46 7.44 -13.91
N GLY A 74 11.31 6.79 -13.74
CA GLY A 74 11.11 5.38 -14.04
C GLY A 74 11.97 4.42 -13.20
N ILE A 75 12.61 4.90 -12.14
CA ILE A 75 13.49 4.06 -11.31
C ILE A 75 12.65 3.20 -10.39
N ILE A 76 12.89 1.89 -10.44
CA ILE A 76 12.35 0.89 -9.52
C ILE A 76 13.51 0.37 -8.66
N ARG A 77 13.32 0.35 -7.34
CA ARG A 77 14.27 -0.21 -6.37
C ARG A 77 13.61 -1.33 -5.60
N PHE A 78 14.28 -2.46 -5.53
CA PHE A 78 14.00 -3.50 -4.55
C PHE A 78 14.87 -3.24 -3.32
N VAL A 79 14.27 -3.32 -2.15
CA VAL A 79 14.91 -3.02 -0.86
C VAL A 79 14.75 -4.23 0.05
N ASP A 80 15.86 -4.89 0.31
CA ASP A 80 15.99 -5.88 1.37
C ASP A 80 16.49 -5.18 2.63
N ALA A 81 15.74 -5.30 3.71
CA ALA A 81 16.12 -4.72 5.00
C ALA A 81 16.11 -5.78 6.10
N SER A 82 17.16 -5.76 6.92
CA SER A 82 17.27 -6.54 8.15
C SER A 82 17.15 -5.60 9.34
N HIS A 83 16.14 -5.85 10.17
CA HIS A 83 15.78 -5.04 11.33
C HIS A 83 16.19 -5.81 12.59
N LYS A 84 16.99 -5.19 13.45
CA LYS A 84 17.32 -5.75 14.78
C LYS A 84 16.21 -5.39 15.76
N LEU A 85 15.50 -6.39 16.26
CA LEU A 85 14.29 -6.18 17.06
C LEU A 85 14.57 -5.54 18.42
N ASP A 86 15.75 -5.78 19.00
CA ASP A 86 16.21 -5.14 20.24
C ASP A 86 16.58 -3.65 20.11
N ARG A 87 16.73 -3.15 18.88
CA ARG A 87 17.17 -1.77 18.59
C ARG A 87 16.15 -1.00 17.77
N SER A 88 15.21 -1.68 17.12
CA SER A 88 14.07 -1.06 16.47
C SER A 88 12.98 -0.77 17.50
N MET A 89 12.23 0.33 17.34
CA MET A 89 11.03 0.63 18.15
C MET A 89 9.86 -0.37 17.91
N ILE A 90 10.14 -1.54 17.34
CA ILE A 90 9.17 -2.61 17.06
C ILE A 90 9.27 -3.61 18.21
N ASN A 91 8.56 -3.36 19.31
CA ASN A 91 8.43 -4.33 20.39
C ASN A 91 7.32 -5.34 20.03
N ILE A 92 7.69 -6.48 19.46
CA ILE A 92 6.72 -7.51 19.01
C ILE A 92 5.99 -8.16 20.20
N ASN A 93 6.45 -7.94 21.44
CA ASN A 93 5.80 -8.47 22.65
C ASN A 93 4.48 -7.77 23.00
N ASP A 94 4.19 -6.59 22.44
CA ASP A 94 3.00 -5.80 22.81
C ASP A 94 1.76 -6.08 21.92
N GLU A 95 1.90 -6.77 20.78
CA GLU A 95 0.80 -6.94 19.80
C GLU A 95 0.35 -8.40 19.55
N ILE A 96 0.92 -9.41 20.22
CA ILE A 96 0.47 -10.80 20.12
C ILE A 96 -0.17 -11.27 21.43
N ASN A 97 -1.23 -10.57 21.85
CA ASN A 97 -2.27 -11.11 22.72
C ASN A 97 -3.58 -11.05 21.97
N PHE A 98 -3.76 -11.95 21.00
CA PHE A 98 -5.11 -12.32 20.55
C PHE A 98 -5.68 -13.30 21.57
N SER A 99 -6.35 -12.76 22.59
CA SER A 99 -7.31 -13.46 23.44
C SER A 99 -8.71 -12.96 23.13
#